data_AF-A0A0N5A5D2-F1
#
_entry.id   AF-A0A0N5A5D2-F1
#
_cell.length_a   1.000
_cell.length_b   1.000
_cell.length_c   1.000
_cell.angle_alpha   90.00
_cell.angle_beta   90.00
_cell.angle_gamma   90.00
#
_symmetry.space_group_name_H-M   'P 1'
#
loop_
_entity.id
_entity.type
_entity.pdbx_description
1 polymer ?
#
loop_
_entity_poly.entity_id
_entity_poly.type
_entity_poly.pdbx_seq_one_letter_code
_entity_poly.pdbx_strand_id
1 'polypeptide(L)'
;MLSLIIFGAILGVSFYYRTTNIWMLKNLGDGFLKRTEGLRPIILGAFNRMENEKNIKGDYAVIQYLSHIFDNQKLYCISKSNDDDKPLITTGLIQRIHKGKRSMNDICSWSSHLAECQIVSSNLNYITLSTSSDIKEIKNGMKILLEPPVIRQVKEPLVVCIAPMYIYTEWQIMLTGIESWLPLGATKIIIPIQSVSNTVMNILKRYEREQKVILRYWPKWPVMNDINPNGLVLSWGIEESHVNCLHFAKSFAELIAFSDIDDIFIPVNPMNAKPGYNLNLLHSLFEEHPQAGTLLFEHRDTQLQLPKKTSKEKTLNDFNFDFLQNTKVKQSCRVWRMKTRVVVNASRVDTVNMHESGINRFGYTQVRLPCRQAHFYHLRHSYRNLPSQSSDRVNMSTIVSLLNNQFKHRLSTTLSTISNLPISESLLDTFRDFDECVKAVNKEHFTLKVSRCMTPSACFARPPSSNMNCTAATTDYSFARIGADFISAPGIYKFIPSSDCDAPIPKYTTGNSFYLP
;
A
#
# COMPACT_ATOMS: atom_id res chain seq x y z
N MET A 1 -5.18 -53.97 -6.89
CA MET A 1 -5.32 -52.85 -5.91
C MET A 1 -4.08 -51.97 -5.86
N LEU A 2 -2.88 -52.53 -5.65
CA LEU A 2 -1.62 -51.77 -5.63
C LEU A 2 -1.37 -50.97 -6.93
N SER A 3 -1.62 -51.55 -8.10
CA SER A 3 -1.46 -50.85 -9.39
C SER A 3 -2.44 -49.68 -9.58
N LEU A 4 -3.66 -49.76 -9.02
CA LEU A 4 -4.63 -48.66 -9.05
C LEU A 4 -4.24 -47.53 -8.09
N ILE A 5 -3.64 -47.86 -6.94
CA ILE A 5 -3.09 -46.88 -6.00
C ILE A 5 -1.88 -46.17 -6.64
N ILE A 6 -0.98 -46.92 -7.28
CA ILE A 6 0.18 -46.36 -7.98
C ILE A 6 -0.28 -45.49 -9.16
N PHE A 7 -1.25 -45.95 -9.95
CA PHE A 7 -1.79 -45.16 -11.06
C PHE A 7 -2.52 -43.90 -10.58
N GLY A 8 -3.28 -43.99 -9.48
CA GLY A 8 -3.91 -42.84 -8.82
C GLY A 8 -2.90 -41.87 -8.23
N ALA A 9 -1.78 -42.35 -7.68
CA ALA A 9 -0.67 -41.54 -7.21
C ALA A 9 0.08 -40.87 -8.37
N ILE A 10 0.33 -41.58 -9.47
CA ILE A 10 0.98 -41.02 -10.67
C ILE A 10 0.08 -39.99 -11.35
N LEU A 11 -1.23 -40.23 -11.45
CA LEU A 11 -2.19 -39.26 -11.94
C LEU A 11 -2.33 -38.06 -11.00
N GLY A 12 -2.33 -38.30 -9.68
CA GLY A 12 -2.32 -37.24 -8.67
C GLY A 12 -1.07 -36.37 -8.75
N VAL A 13 0.12 -36.99 -8.87
CA VAL A 13 1.40 -36.30 -9.05
C VAL A 13 1.47 -35.61 -10.40
N SER A 14 0.97 -36.22 -11.48
CA SER A 14 0.96 -35.61 -12.82
C SER A 14 -0.01 -34.44 -12.91
N PHE A 15 -1.20 -34.56 -12.31
CA PHE A 15 -2.18 -33.48 -12.22
C PHE A 15 -1.63 -32.35 -11.36
N TYR A 16 -1.07 -32.67 -10.19
CA TYR A 16 -0.35 -31.73 -9.35
C TYR A 16 0.79 -31.05 -10.12
N TYR A 17 1.66 -31.78 -10.83
CA TYR A 17 2.76 -31.18 -11.60
C TYR A 17 2.28 -30.32 -12.79
N ARG A 18 1.09 -30.61 -13.34
CA ARG A 18 0.48 -29.81 -14.41
C ARG A 18 -0.17 -28.52 -13.88
N THR A 19 -0.61 -28.51 -12.62
CA THR A 19 -1.28 -27.37 -11.98
C THR A 19 -0.38 -26.56 -11.06
N THR A 20 0.71 -27.15 -10.58
CA THR A 20 1.62 -26.59 -9.59
C THR A 20 2.84 -26.02 -10.29
N ASN A 21 3.08 -24.72 -10.12
CA ASN A 21 4.22 -24.08 -10.73
C ASN A 21 5.55 -24.63 -10.18
N ILE A 22 6.60 -24.72 -11.02
CA ILE A 22 7.95 -25.12 -10.60
C ILE A 22 8.51 -24.26 -9.45
N TRP A 23 8.13 -22.98 -9.38
CA TRP A 23 8.46 -22.08 -8.27
C TRP A 23 7.62 -22.32 -7.02
N MET A 24 6.38 -22.79 -7.15
CA MET A 24 5.58 -23.23 -6.02
C MET A 24 6.14 -24.55 -5.46
N LEU A 25 6.60 -25.46 -6.32
CA LEU A 25 7.35 -26.65 -5.90
C LEU A 25 8.68 -26.28 -5.25
N LYS A 26 9.39 -25.27 -5.77
CA LYS A 26 10.58 -24.72 -5.12
C LYS A 26 10.24 -24.12 -3.76
N ASN A 27 9.24 -23.26 -3.65
CA ASN A 27 8.83 -22.63 -2.38
C ASN A 27 8.39 -23.68 -1.35
N LEU A 28 7.65 -24.71 -1.79
CA LEU A 28 7.30 -25.86 -0.95
C LEU A 28 8.55 -26.66 -0.56
N GLY A 29 9.44 -26.92 -1.52
CA GLY A 29 10.74 -27.55 -1.30
C GLY A 29 11.58 -26.78 -0.28
N ASP A 30 11.66 -25.45 -0.39
CA ASP A 30 12.34 -24.54 0.53
C ASP A 30 11.66 -24.52 1.91
N GLY A 31 10.36 -24.82 2.00
CA GLY A 31 9.63 -24.99 3.26
C GLY A 31 9.83 -26.35 3.91
N PHE A 32 9.97 -27.42 3.13
CA PHE A 32 10.19 -28.80 3.62
C PHE A 32 11.66 -29.11 3.91
N LEU A 33 12.57 -28.62 3.06
CA LEU A 33 14.00 -28.62 3.31
C LEU A 33 14.23 -27.52 4.33
N LYS A 34 14.43 -27.90 5.59
CA LYS A 34 14.70 -26.99 6.69
C LYS A 34 15.88 -26.08 6.31
N ARG A 35 15.60 -24.89 5.77
CA ARG A 35 16.62 -23.89 5.48
C ARG A 35 17.33 -23.60 6.79
N THR A 36 18.63 -23.84 6.83
CA THR A 36 19.50 -23.49 7.96
C THR A 36 19.88 -22.00 7.94
N GLU A 37 19.22 -21.22 7.08
CA GLU A 37 19.36 -19.77 7.02
C GLU A 37 18.65 -19.15 8.24
N GLY A 38 19.32 -18.27 8.98
CA GLY A 38 18.72 -17.55 10.10
C GLY A 38 17.60 -16.61 9.63
N LEU A 39 16.73 -16.22 10.57
CA LEU A 39 15.63 -15.29 10.36
C LEU A 39 16.15 -13.92 9.91
N ARG A 40 15.51 -13.31 8.91
CA ARG A 40 15.91 -11.99 8.38
C ARG A 40 14.77 -10.96 8.31
N PRO A 41 14.12 -10.61 9.44
CA PRO A 41 13.04 -9.63 9.42
C PRO A 41 13.54 -8.22 9.07
N ILE A 42 12.83 -7.55 8.16
CA ILE A 42 13.04 -6.14 7.80
C ILE A 42 11.89 -5.33 8.39
N ILE A 43 12.16 -4.50 9.40
CA ILE A 43 11.14 -3.67 10.05
C ILE A 43 10.64 -2.60 9.09
N LEU A 44 9.32 -2.45 8.99
CA LEU A 44 8.64 -1.45 8.16
C LEU A 44 8.06 -0.29 9.00
N GLY A 45 7.70 -0.59 10.26
CA GLY A 45 7.19 0.40 11.21
C GLY A 45 6.90 -0.23 12.55
N ALA A 46 6.82 0.58 13.60
CA ALA A 46 6.41 0.15 14.92
C ALA A 46 5.51 1.22 15.55
N PHE A 47 4.37 0.81 16.07
CA PHE A 47 3.28 1.70 16.49
C PHE A 47 2.77 1.31 17.86
N ASN A 48 2.26 2.27 18.62
CA ASN A 48 1.52 1.97 19.84
C ASN A 48 0.11 1.47 19.52
N ARG A 49 -0.36 0.46 20.26
CA ARG A 49 -1.75 0.02 20.23
C ARG A 49 -2.63 1.05 20.93
N MET A 50 -3.65 1.55 20.23
CA MET A 50 -4.57 2.54 20.77
C MET A 50 -5.42 1.98 21.92
N GLU A 51 -5.79 2.81 22.90
CA GLU A 51 -6.52 2.35 24.09
C GLU A 51 -7.88 1.71 23.75
N ASN A 52 -8.61 2.32 22.82
CA ASN A 52 -9.90 1.80 22.33
C ASN A 52 -9.77 0.50 21.52
N GLU A 53 -8.54 0.05 21.26
CA GLU A 53 -8.19 -1.18 20.57
C GLU A 53 -7.62 -2.24 21.52
N LYS A 54 -7.69 -2.07 22.84
CA LYS A 54 -7.17 -3.08 23.77
C LYS A 54 -8.30 -4.00 24.24
N ASN A 55 -8.11 -5.31 24.08
CA ASN A 55 -9.04 -6.33 24.63
C ASN A 55 -8.60 -6.81 26.02
N ILE A 56 -7.34 -6.59 26.37
CA ILE A 56 -6.70 -7.01 27.64
C ILE A 56 -5.99 -5.79 28.20
N LYS A 57 -5.95 -5.66 29.54
CA LYS A 57 -5.22 -4.58 30.22
C LYS A 57 -3.73 -4.67 29.91
N GLY A 58 -3.12 -3.54 29.60
CA GLY A 58 -1.69 -3.41 29.34
C GLY A 58 -1.39 -2.41 28.23
N ASP A 59 -0.11 -2.11 28.04
CA ASP A 59 0.35 -1.37 26.87
C ASP A 59 0.96 -2.33 25.87
N TYR A 60 0.74 -2.05 24.58
CA TYR A 60 1.18 -2.93 23.50
C TYR A 60 1.79 -2.11 22.36
N ALA A 61 2.86 -2.66 21.78
CA ALA A 61 3.43 -2.20 20.52
C ALA A 61 3.05 -3.18 19.40
N VAL A 62 2.74 -2.64 18.23
CA VAL A 62 2.53 -3.38 16.99
C VAL A 62 3.70 -3.09 16.07
N ILE A 63 4.46 -4.14 15.75
CA ILE A 63 5.62 -4.07 14.87
C ILE A 63 5.23 -4.67 13.54
N GLN A 64 5.28 -3.86 12.49
CA GLN A 64 5.16 -4.33 11.12
C GLN A 64 6.55 -4.61 10.56
N TYR A 65 6.71 -5.79 9.96
CA TYR A 65 7.97 -6.17 9.33
C TYR A 65 7.73 -7.09 8.13
N LEU A 66 8.74 -7.23 7.29
CA LEU A 66 8.78 -8.08 6.12
C LEU A 66 9.72 -9.26 6.35
N SER A 67 9.32 -10.44 5.90
CA SER A 67 10.11 -11.68 6.06
C SER A 67 9.56 -12.78 5.17
N HIS A 68 10.25 -13.92 5.15
CA HIS A 68 9.83 -15.09 4.40
C HIS A 68 8.51 -15.68 4.94
N ILE A 69 7.67 -16.18 4.04
CA ILE A 69 6.30 -16.64 4.35
C ILE A 69 6.22 -17.88 5.24
N PHE A 70 7.27 -18.72 5.24
CA PHE A 70 7.32 -20.00 5.97
C PHE A 70 8.13 -19.93 7.26
N ASP A 71 8.72 -18.78 7.57
CA ASP A 71 9.52 -18.67 8.78
C ASP A 71 8.57 -18.73 9.99
N ASN A 72 8.81 -19.69 10.89
CA ASN A 72 8.22 -19.73 12.23
C ASN A 72 8.88 -18.63 13.06
N GLN A 73 8.63 -17.38 12.70
CA GLN A 73 9.29 -16.22 13.26
C GLN A 73 9.05 -16.19 14.76
N LYS A 74 10.14 -16.07 15.53
CA LYS A 74 10.10 -15.76 16.96
C LYS A 74 10.71 -14.39 17.11
N LEU A 75 9.89 -13.42 17.50
CA LEU A 75 10.35 -12.10 17.87
C LEU A 75 10.06 -11.89 19.35
N TYR A 76 11.04 -11.37 20.06
CA TYR A 76 10.97 -10.97 21.44
C TYR A 76 11.11 -9.46 21.51
N CYS A 77 10.21 -8.84 22.26
CA CYS A 77 10.22 -7.41 22.51
C CYS A 77 10.73 -7.17 23.91
N ILE A 78 11.69 -6.27 24.02
CA ILE A 78 12.30 -5.86 25.26
C ILE A 78 11.99 -4.40 25.47
N SER A 79 11.32 -4.11 26.58
CA SER A 79 10.94 -2.76 26.98
C SER A 79 11.39 -2.50 28.41
N LYS A 80 11.92 -1.31 28.69
CA LYS A 80 12.42 -0.95 30.02
C LYS A 80 11.83 0.41 30.41
N SER A 81 11.34 0.53 31.65
CA SER A 81 10.91 1.81 32.20
C SER A 81 12.13 2.60 32.66
N ASN A 82 12.05 3.93 32.67
CA ASN A 82 13.14 4.75 33.22
C ASN A 82 13.32 4.51 34.73
N ASP A 83 12.27 4.07 35.42
CA ASP A 83 12.22 3.95 36.88
C ASP A 83 12.45 2.51 37.40
N ASP A 84 12.46 1.51 36.52
CA ASP A 84 12.53 0.10 36.91
C ASP A 84 13.70 -0.61 36.22
N ASP A 85 14.50 -1.33 36.99
CA ASP A 85 15.79 -1.84 36.49
C ASP A 85 15.65 -3.13 35.68
N LYS A 86 14.52 -3.84 35.84
CA LYS A 86 14.24 -5.10 35.13
C LYS A 86 13.49 -4.84 33.82
N PRO A 87 14.05 -5.23 32.66
CA PRO A 87 13.34 -5.12 31.40
C PRO A 87 12.20 -6.14 31.32
N LEU A 88 11.05 -5.71 30.81
CA LEU A 88 9.96 -6.60 30.40
C LEU A 88 10.33 -7.23 29.05
N ILE A 89 10.45 -8.56 29.03
CA ILE A 89 10.71 -9.36 27.83
C ILE A 89 9.44 -10.13 27.49
N THR A 90 8.86 -9.84 26.33
CA THR A 90 7.61 -10.46 25.87
C THR A 90 7.80 -11.11 24.52
N THR A 91 7.13 -12.24 24.30
CA THR A 91 7.13 -12.89 22.98
C THR A 91 6.08 -12.20 22.12
N GLY A 92 6.45 -11.82 20.90
CA GLY A 92 5.54 -11.21 19.93
C GLY A 92 4.51 -12.22 19.42
N LEU A 93 3.23 -11.84 19.50
CA LEU A 93 2.16 -12.55 18.82
C LEU A 93 2.21 -12.18 17.34
N ILE A 94 2.67 -13.13 16.52
CA ILE A 94 2.92 -12.89 15.10
C ILE A 94 1.74 -13.32 14.25
N GLN A 95 1.30 -12.42 13.37
CA GLN A 95 0.25 -12.65 12.39
C GLN A 95 0.73 -12.22 11.02
N ARG A 96 0.61 -13.12 10.03
CA ARG A 96 0.87 -12.79 8.63
C ARG A 96 -0.29 -12.00 8.04
N ILE A 97 0.00 -10.89 7.37
CA ILE A 97 -1.02 -9.96 6.86
C ILE A 97 -1.90 -10.59 5.75
N HIS A 98 -1.37 -11.55 4.97
CA HIS A 98 -2.07 -12.16 3.81
C HIS A 98 -2.55 -13.61 4.03
N LYS A 99 -2.82 -14.05 5.26
CA LYS A 99 -3.23 -15.44 5.55
C LYS A 99 -4.64 -15.82 4.99
N GLY A 100 -5.29 -14.94 4.24
CA GLY A 100 -6.63 -15.11 3.66
C GLY A 100 -6.67 -16.01 2.40
N LYS A 101 -7.55 -15.66 1.45
CA LYS A 101 -7.91 -16.48 0.27
C LYS A 101 -6.73 -16.82 -0.64
N ARG A 102 -5.62 -16.07 -0.54
CA ARG A 102 -4.38 -16.27 -1.31
C ARG A 102 -3.34 -17.17 -0.64
N SER A 103 -3.53 -17.58 0.61
CA SER A 103 -2.59 -18.47 1.31
C SER A 103 -2.32 -19.80 0.59
N MET A 104 -3.26 -20.28 -0.24
CA MET A 104 -3.09 -21.49 -1.04
C MET A 104 -2.32 -21.28 -2.37
N ASN A 105 -2.10 -20.03 -2.78
CA ASN A 105 -1.43 -19.63 -4.03
C ASN A 105 -0.26 -18.67 -3.76
N ASP A 106 0.53 -18.93 -2.71
CA ASP A 106 1.68 -18.11 -2.33
C ASP A 106 2.82 -18.20 -3.35
N ILE A 107 2.65 -17.47 -4.46
CA ILE A 107 3.63 -17.31 -5.55
C ILE A 107 4.82 -16.45 -5.07
N CYS A 108 4.57 -15.52 -4.13
CA CYS A 108 5.55 -14.61 -3.56
C CYS A 108 6.14 -15.21 -2.28
N SER A 109 7.47 -15.33 -2.20
CA SER A 109 8.15 -15.98 -1.06
C SER A 109 8.30 -15.06 0.16
N TRP A 110 8.06 -13.76 0.02
CA TRP A 110 8.11 -12.78 1.11
C TRP A 110 6.77 -12.09 1.29
N SER A 111 6.45 -11.76 2.55
CA SER A 111 5.26 -10.98 2.91
C SER A 111 5.44 -10.24 4.22
N SER A 112 4.56 -9.28 4.49
CA SER A 112 4.57 -8.62 5.79
C SER A 112 3.81 -9.38 6.89
N HIS A 113 4.31 -9.18 8.10
CA HIS A 113 3.84 -9.74 9.35
C HIS A 113 3.65 -8.59 10.35
N LEU A 114 2.70 -8.77 11.26
CA LEU A 114 2.54 -7.97 12.45
C LEU A 114 2.97 -8.79 13.67
N ALA A 115 3.89 -8.28 14.46
CA ALA A 115 4.16 -8.78 15.80
C ALA A 115 3.54 -7.82 16.82
N GLU A 116 2.64 -8.32 17.66
CA GLU A 116 2.13 -7.58 18.81
C GLU A 116 2.87 -7.99 20.07
N CYS A 117 3.38 -7.01 20.80
CA CYS A 117 4.14 -7.22 22.01
C CYS A 117 3.58 -6.38 23.15
N GLN A 118 3.48 -6.96 24.34
CA GLN A 118 3.23 -6.18 25.55
C GLN A 118 4.49 -5.40 25.92
N ILE A 119 4.32 -4.12 26.27
CA ILE A 119 5.38 -3.20 26.68
C ILE A 119 5.07 -2.61 28.05
N VAL A 120 6.09 -2.11 28.74
CA VAL A 120 5.93 -1.54 30.08
C VAL A 120 5.11 -0.24 30.10
N SER A 121 5.18 0.56 29.03
CA SER A 121 4.40 1.79 28.90
C SER A 121 4.23 2.20 27.43
N SER A 122 3.08 2.78 27.07
CA SER A 122 2.85 3.40 25.76
C SER A 122 3.65 4.70 25.52
N ASN A 123 4.27 5.24 26.57
CA ASN A 123 5.08 6.47 26.50
C ASN A 123 6.53 6.22 26.06
N LEU A 124 6.88 4.99 25.72
CA LEU A 124 8.21 4.65 25.24
C LEU A 124 8.46 5.21 23.84
N ASN A 125 9.66 5.74 23.64
CA ASN A 125 10.12 6.18 22.31
C ASN A 125 10.69 5.03 21.48
N TYR A 126 11.05 3.92 22.11
CA TYR A 126 11.66 2.78 21.44
C TYR A 126 11.45 1.49 22.23
N ILE A 127 11.61 0.37 21.53
CA ILE A 127 11.75 -0.97 22.07
C ILE A 127 12.99 -1.63 21.48
N THR A 128 13.49 -2.68 22.11
CA THR A 128 14.52 -3.53 21.51
C THR A 128 13.89 -4.83 21.03
N LEU A 129 14.14 -5.21 19.78
CA LEU A 129 13.71 -6.48 19.21
C LEU A 129 14.84 -7.50 19.21
N SER A 130 14.51 -8.76 19.49
CA SER A 130 15.43 -9.88 19.44
C SER A 130 14.77 -11.11 18.82
N THR A 131 15.52 -11.99 18.17
CA THR A 131 15.02 -13.31 17.77
C THR A 131 15.26 -14.39 18.83
N SER A 132 15.95 -14.03 19.91
CA SER A 132 16.27 -14.90 21.03
C SER A 132 15.74 -14.33 22.35
N SER A 133 15.30 -15.24 23.22
CA SER A 133 14.91 -14.93 24.60
C SER A 133 16.10 -14.96 25.57
N ASP A 134 17.29 -15.39 25.14
CA ASP A 134 18.48 -15.41 26.00
C ASP A 134 18.93 -13.98 26.30
N ILE A 135 18.99 -13.63 27.59
CA ILE A 135 19.43 -12.33 28.09
C ILE A 135 20.82 -11.95 27.56
N LYS A 136 21.71 -12.92 27.35
CA LYS A 136 23.05 -12.67 26.80
C LYS A 136 22.99 -12.20 25.35
N GLU A 137 22.08 -12.77 24.56
CA GLU A 137 21.89 -12.44 23.15
C GLU A 137 21.02 -11.18 22.95
N ILE A 138 20.08 -10.92 23.85
CA ILE A 138 19.23 -9.72 23.85
C ILE A 138 20.04 -8.42 23.85
N LYS A 139 21.25 -8.41 24.43
CA LYS A 139 22.16 -7.25 24.38
C LYS A 139 22.53 -6.85 22.94
N ASN A 140 22.45 -7.80 22.01
CA ASN A 140 22.68 -7.61 20.58
C ASN A 140 21.37 -7.34 19.82
N GLY A 141 20.25 -7.11 20.51
CA GLY A 141 18.96 -6.81 19.91
C GLY A 141 18.94 -5.49 19.14
N MET A 142 18.00 -5.35 18.22
CA MET A 142 17.84 -4.17 17.40
C MET A 142 16.94 -3.14 18.09
N LYS A 143 17.43 -1.91 18.27
CA LYS A 143 16.62 -0.80 18.78
C LYS A 143 15.67 -0.29 17.69
N ILE A 144 14.37 -0.34 17.95
CA ILE A 144 13.31 0.09 17.04
C ILE A 144 12.58 1.28 17.66
N LEU A 145 12.52 2.38 16.92
CA LEU A 145 11.76 3.56 17.32
C LEU A 145 10.27 3.28 17.18
N LEU A 146 9.51 3.62 18.23
CA LEU A 146 8.06 3.62 18.18
C LEU A 146 7.58 4.94 17.56
N GLU A 147 6.76 4.85 16.52
CA GLU A 147 6.17 6.03 15.92
C GLU A 147 5.12 6.61 16.89
N PRO A 148 5.27 7.88 17.29
CA PRO A 148 4.37 8.49 18.26
C PRO A 148 2.97 8.66 17.65
N PRO A 149 1.89 8.37 18.41
CA PRO A 149 0.53 8.55 17.92
C PRO A 149 0.26 10.04 17.66
N VAL A 150 -0.42 10.33 16.55
CA VAL A 150 -0.88 11.69 16.25
C VAL A 150 -2.16 11.93 17.05
N ILE A 151 -2.06 12.64 18.16
CA ILE A 151 -3.20 12.93 19.02
C ILE A 151 -3.94 14.16 18.47
N ARG A 152 -5.21 13.98 18.11
CA ARG A 152 -6.14 15.06 17.73
C ARG A 152 -7.32 15.09 18.68
N GLN A 153 -7.85 16.30 18.96
CA GLN A 153 -9.06 16.45 19.78
C GLN A 153 -10.28 15.79 19.14
N VAL A 154 -10.40 15.93 17.82
CA VAL A 154 -11.46 15.31 17.01
C VAL A 154 -10.78 14.45 15.95
N LYS A 155 -11.23 13.21 15.83
CA LYS A 155 -10.75 12.30 14.78
C LYS A 155 -11.16 12.83 13.41
N GLU A 156 -10.30 12.60 12.43
CA GLU A 156 -10.60 12.79 11.03
C GLU A 156 -11.71 11.81 10.61
N PRO A 157 -12.86 12.30 10.13
CA PRO A 157 -14.01 11.45 9.87
C PRO A 157 -13.73 10.47 8.71
N LEU A 158 -13.00 10.92 7.69
CA LEU A 158 -12.57 10.07 6.58
C LEU A 158 -11.15 10.42 6.13
N VAL A 159 -10.26 9.44 6.26
CA VAL A 159 -8.90 9.46 5.74
C VAL A 159 -8.80 8.53 4.53
N VAL A 160 -7.99 8.90 3.54
CA VAL A 160 -7.74 8.07 2.36
C VAL A 160 -6.27 7.66 2.32
N CYS A 161 -5.99 6.37 2.42
CA CYS A 161 -4.66 5.78 2.23
C CYS A 161 -4.49 5.38 0.76
N ILE A 162 -3.62 6.11 0.06
CA ILE A 162 -3.31 5.85 -1.34
C ILE A 162 -2.20 4.78 -1.43
N ALA A 163 -2.28 3.90 -2.43
CA ALA A 163 -1.19 2.98 -2.76
C ALA A 163 0.14 3.74 -3.03
N PRO A 164 1.31 3.15 -2.74
CA PRO A 164 2.60 3.78 -3.01
C PRO A 164 2.74 4.32 -4.43
N MET A 165 3.19 5.57 -4.53
CA MET A 165 3.60 6.15 -5.81
C MET A 165 5.03 5.73 -6.15
N TYR A 166 5.16 4.93 -7.20
CA TYR A 166 6.44 4.50 -7.78
C TYR A 166 6.55 5.02 -9.21
N ILE A 167 7.69 5.63 -9.55
CA ILE A 167 7.98 6.21 -10.88
C ILE A 167 6.80 7.06 -11.39
N TYR A 168 6.12 7.77 -10.48
CA TYR A 168 4.83 8.36 -10.78
C TYR A 168 4.97 9.76 -11.37
N THR A 169 4.40 9.98 -12.56
CA THR A 169 4.59 11.22 -13.32
C THR A 169 3.29 11.90 -13.76
N GLU A 170 2.15 11.21 -13.68
CA GLU A 170 0.86 11.71 -14.17
C GLU A 170 0.17 12.64 -13.17
N TRP A 171 0.56 13.91 -13.17
CA TRP A 171 0.02 14.92 -12.26
C TRP A 171 -1.49 15.19 -12.48
N GLN A 172 -2.01 15.08 -13.70
CA GLN A 172 -3.44 15.30 -13.97
C GLN A 172 -4.32 14.26 -13.28
N ILE A 173 -3.94 12.98 -13.37
CA ILE A 173 -4.66 11.89 -12.70
C ILE A 173 -4.55 12.03 -11.18
N MET A 174 -3.37 12.39 -10.68
CA MET A 174 -3.17 12.65 -9.26
C MET A 174 -4.07 13.77 -8.74
N LEU A 175 -4.11 14.91 -9.44
CA LEU A 175 -5.01 16.01 -9.08
C LEU A 175 -6.47 15.59 -9.14
N THR A 176 -6.85 14.77 -10.12
CA THR A 176 -8.21 14.23 -10.23
C THR A 176 -8.57 13.36 -9.02
N GLY A 177 -7.67 12.49 -8.58
CA GLY A 177 -7.85 11.70 -7.37
C GLY A 177 -8.02 12.57 -6.13
N ILE A 178 -7.06 13.49 -5.89
CA ILE A 178 -7.08 14.39 -4.72
C ILE A 178 -8.35 15.26 -4.71
N GLU A 179 -8.62 15.95 -5.83
CA GLU A 179 -9.76 16.85 -5.95
C GLU A 179 -11.09 16.09 -5.99
N SER A 180 -11.13 14.78 -6.26
CA SER A 180 -12.37 13.99 -6.10
C SER A 180 -12.65 13.62 -4.66
N TRP A 181 -11.61 13.23 -3.90
CA TRP A 181 -11.79 12.78 -2.52
C TRP A 181 -12.16 13.91 -1.55
N LEU A 182 -11.48 15.05 -1.66
CA LEU A 182 -11.65 16.19 -0.75
C LEU A 182 -13.11 16.74 -0.71
N PRO A 183 -13.74 17.16 -1.83
CA PRO A 183 -15.13 17.63 -1.83
C PRO A 183 -16.10 16.61 -1.26
N LEU A 184 -15.87 15.32 -1.53
CA LEU A 184 -16.82 14.27 -1.21
C LEU A 184 -16.72 13.78 0.24
N GLY A 185 -15.79 14.33 1.03
CA GLY A 185 -15.78 14.19 2.48
C GLY A 185 -14.46 13.72 3.07
N ALA A 186 -13.44 13.41 2.26
CA ALA A 186 -12.12 13.11 2.80
C ALA A 186 -11.48 14.38 3.37
N THR A 187 -10.97 14.30 4.59
CA THR A 187 -10.30 15.43 5.25
C THR A 187 -8.78 15.33 5.15
N LYS A 188 -8.26 14.10 5.04
CA LYS A 188 -6.84 13.81 4.86
C LYS A 188 -6.62 12.72 3.80
N ILE A 189 -5.59 12.90 2.99
CA ILE A 189 -5.11 11.90 2.04
C ILE A 189 -3.65 11.59 2.37
N ILE A 190 -3.35 10.32 2.67
CA ILE A 190 -2.00 9.87 2.98
C ILE A 190 -1.43 9.22 1.73
N ILE A 191 -0.27 9.71 1.29
CA ILE A 191 0.37 9.28 0.05
C ILE A 191 1.79 8.80 0.36
N PRO A 192 2.04 7.49 0.37
CA PRO A 192 3.37 6.92 0.40
C PRO A 192 4.09 7.20 -0.92
N ILE A 193 5.28 7.78 -0.83
CA ILE A 193 6.11 8.16 -1.97
C ILE A 193 7.34 7.27 -1.97
N GLN A 194 7.51 6.52 -3.06
CA GLN A 194 8.78 5.88 -3.40
C GLN A 194 9.55 6.72 -4.40
N SER A 195 8.93 7.09 -5.52
CA SER A 195 9.50 8.05 -6.46
C SER A 195 8.43 8.70 -7.34
N VAL A 196 8.59 10.01 -7.57
CA VAL A 196 7.67 10.83 -8.36
C VAL A 196 8.40 11.91 -9.15
N SER A 197 7.78 12.42 -10.22
CA SER A 197 8.30 13.63 -10.89
C SER A 197 8.33 14.84 -9.97
N ASN A 198 9.24 15.79 -10.23
CA ASN A 198 9.32 17.03 -9.47
C ASN A 198 8.04 17.86 -9.59
N THR A 199 7.35 17.83 -10.73
CA THR A 199 6.03 18.43 -10.91
C THR A 199 5.04 17.88 -9.87
N VAL A 200 4.92 16.55 -9.81
CA VAL A 200 4.05 15.85 -8.85
C VAL A 200 4.44 16.21 -7.42
N MET A 201 5.72 16.09 -7.06
CA MET A 201 6.21 16.41 -5.71
C MET A 201 5.91 17.87 -5.32
N ASN A 202 6.08 18.81 -6.23
CA ASN A 202 5.83 20.23 -5.96
C ASN A 202 4.36 20.51 -5.67
N ILE A 203 3.44 19.91 -6.44
CA ILE A 203 1.99 20.03 -6.21
C ILE A 203 1.64 19.38 -4.87
N LEU A 204 2.11 18.16 -4.61
CA LEU A 204 1.85 17.42 -3.37
C LEU A 204 2.30 18.18 -2.12
N LYS A 205 3.50 18.80 -2.17
CA LYS A 205 4.01 19.65 -1.08
C LYS A 205 3.11 20.86 -0.81
N ARG A 206 2.37 21.37 -1.79
CA ARG A 206 1.37 22.44 -1.55
C ARG A 206 0.17 21.93 -0.78
N TYR A 207 -0.37 20.77 -1.15
CA TYR A 207 -1.46 20.14 -0.39
C TYR A 207 -1.02 19.71 1.01
N GLU A 208 0.24 19.30 1.18
CA GLU A 208 0.79 18.94 2.48
C GLU A 208 0.88 20.15 3.43
N ARG A 209 1.35 21.31 2.93
CA ARG A 209 1.39 22.56 3.71
C ARG A 209 0.01 22.99 4.19
N GLU A 210 -1.01 22.80 3.37
CA GLU A 210 -2.42 23.05 3.71
C GLU A 210 -3.06 21.95 4.56
N GLN A 211 -2.27 20.99 5.05
CA GLN A 211 -2.74 19.91 5.89
C GLN A 211 -3.85 19.09 5.22
N LYS A 212 -3.84 18.94 3.90
CA LYS A 212 -4.80 18.08 3.16
C LYS A 212 -4.20 16.73 2.79
N VAL A 213 -2.91 16.76 2.47
CA VAL A 213 -2.13 15.56 2.17
C VAL A 213 -1.11 15.33 3.29
N ILE A 214 -0.78 14.07 3.56
CA ILE A 214 0.37 13.69 4.38
C ILE A 214 1.27 12.83 3.49
N LEU A 215 2.49 13.27 3.23
CA LEU A 215 3.46 12.48 2.47
C LEU A 215 4.17 11.52 3.41
N ARG A 216 4.16 10.23 3.07
CA ARG A 216 4.90 9.20 3.77
C ARG A 216 6.09 8.76 2.92
N TYR A 217 7.20 8.44 3.58
CA TYR A 217 8.34 7.83 2.90
C TYR A 217 8.06 6.34 2.68
N TRP A 218 8.30 5.86 1.47
CA TRP A 218 8.21 4.44 1.13
C TRP A 218 9.42 4.00 0.27
N PRO A 219 10.64 4.01 0.84
CA PRO A 219 11.84 3.63 0.10
C PRO A 219 11.81 2.15 -0.29
N LYS A 220 12.71 1.74 -1.18
CA LYS A 220 12.99 0.32 -1.41
C LYS A 220 13.48 -0.35 -0.12
N TRP A 221 13.44 -1.68 -0.09
CA TRP A 221 14.01 -2.49 0.99
C TRP A 221 15.46 -2.87 0.68
N PRO A 222 16.29 -3.14 1.71
CA PRO A 222 17.69 -3.50 1.51
C PRO A 222 17.80 -4.83 0.76
N VAL A 223 18.76 -4.90 -0.16
CA VAL A 223 19.13 -6.16 -0.83
C VAL A 223 20.19 -6.85 0.02
N MET A 224 19.97 -8.12 0.31
CA MET A 224 20.89 -8.99 1.04
C MET A 224 21.72 -9.80 0.05
N ASN A 225 22.81 -10.41 0.53
CA ASN A 225 23.79 -11.08 -0.34
C ASN A 225 23.21 -12.20 -1.23
N ASP A 226 22.16 -12.87 -0.76
CA ASP A 226 21.50 -14.01 -1.39
C ASP A 226 20.05 -13.73 -1.82
N ILE A 227 19.48 -12.58 -1.43
CA ILE A 227 18.05 -12.31 -1.62
C ILE A 227 17.73 -10.83 -1.84
N ASN A 228 16.88 -10.57 -2.84
CA ASN A 228 16.33 -9.25 -3.11
C ASN A 228 14.83 -9.23 -2.76
N PRO A 229 14.42 -8.71 -1.59
CA PRO A 229 13.02 -8.71 -1.16
C PRO A 229 12.10 -7.88 -2.08
N ASN A 230 12.62 -6.84 -2.74
CA ASN A 230 11.83 -6.00 -3.66
C ASN A 230 11.27 -6.81 -4.85
N GLY A 231 11.95 -7.91 -5.22
CA GLY A 231 11.51 -8.84 -6.27
C GLY A 231 10.59 -9.97 -5.77
N LEU A 232 10.32 -10.05 -4.46
CA LEU A 232 9.69 -11.21 -3.83
C LEU A 232 8.41 -10.88 -3.07
N VAL A 233 8.06 -9.61 -2.98
CA VAL A 233 6.81 -9.11 -2.40
C VAL A 233 5.84 -8.72 -3.49
N LEU A 234 4.56 -9.01 -3.26
CA LEU A 234 3.51 -8.75 -4.23
C LEU A 234 3.39 -7.25 -4.50
N SER A 235 3.40 -6.89 -5.77
CA SER A 235 3.07 -5.55 -6.26
C SER A 235 3.78 -4.44 -5.47
N TRP A 236 5.09 -4.57 -5.21
CA TRP A 236 5.93 -3.53 -4.59
C TRP A 236 5.53 -3.14 -3.17
N GLY A 237 4.88 -4.07 -2.47
CA GLY A 237 4.51 -3.80 -1.09
C GLY A 237 3.29 -2.90 -0.98
N ILE A 238 2.39 -2.87 -1.96
CA ILE A 238 1.19 -2.02 -1.87
C ILE A 238 0.35 -2.39 -0.63
N GLU A 239 0.14 -3.67 -0.40
CA GLU A 239 -0.64 -4.14 0.76
C GLU A 239 0.11 -3.83 2.07
N GLU A 240 1.44 -3.99 2.07
CA GLU A 240 2.34 -3.62 3.15
C GLU A 240 2.25 -2.13 3.48
N SER A 241 2.20 -1.27 2.46
CA SER A 241 2.07 0.16 2.63
C SER A 241 0.70 0.56 3.16
N HIS A 242 -0.37 -0.12 2.72
CA HIS A 242 -1.71 0.10 3.25
C HIS A 242 -1.82 -0.29 4.72
N VAL A 243 -1.22 -1.41 5.14
CA VAL A 243 -1.17 -1.76 6.58
C VAL A 243 -0.33 -0.76 7.37
N ASN A 244 0.79 -0.28 6.82
CA ASN A 244 1.57 0.78 7.45
C ASN A 244 0.74 2.05 7.64
N CYS A 245 0.02 2.46 6.59
CA CYS A 245 -0.86 3.62 6.60
C CYS A 245 -2.03 3.46 7.59
N LEU A 246 -2.61 2.25 7.69
CA LEU A 246 -3.64 1.92 8.67
C LEU A 246 -3.15 2.19 10.09
N HIS A 247 -2.00 1.62 10.47
CA HIS A 247 -1.47 1.78 11.83
C HIS A 247 -1.06 3.21 12.17
N PHE A 248 -0.52 3.94 11.19
CA PHE A 248 -0.28 5.37 11.34
C PHE A 248 -1.58 6.16 11.57
N ALA A 249 -2.60 5.90 10.73
CA ALA A 249 -3.85 6.65 10.74
C ALA A 249 -4.78 6.32 11.92
N LYS A 250 -4.70 5.12 12.51
CA LYS A 250 -5.55 4.67 13.63
C LYS A 250 -5.64 5.66 14.80
N SER A 251 -4.54 6.35 15.08
CA SER A 251 -4.46 7.33 16.17
C SER A 251 -5.35 8.55 15.96
N PHE A 252 -5.66 8.92 14.71
CA PHE A 252 -6.38 10.15 14.38
C PHE A 252 -7.55 9.98 13.41
N ALA A 253 -7.79 8.80 12.84
CA ALA A 253 -8.87 8.55 11.88
C ALA A 253 -10.04 7.78 12.52
N GLU A 254 -11.25 8.06 12.04
CA GLU A 254 -12.44 7.24 12.27
C GLU A 254 -12.58 6.19 11.16
N LEU A 255 -12.79 6.65 9.92
CA LEU A 255 -12.85 5.80 8.73
C LEU A 255 -11.60 5.96 7.88
N ILE A 256 -11.16 4.86 7.27
CA ILE A 256 -10.03 4.85 6.35
C ILE A 256 -10.42 4.14 5.06
N ALA A 257 -10.34 4.84 3.93
CA ALA A 257 -10.47 4.27 2.60
C ALA A 257 -9.10 3.89 2.02
N PHE A 258 -8.98 2.71 1.42
CA PHE A 258 -7.76 2.23 0.77
C PHE A 258 -7.97 2.15 -0.74
N SER A 259 -7.17 2.89 -1.47
CA SER A 259 -7.44 3.21 -2.88
C SER A 259 -6.16 3.39 -3.69
N ASP A 260 -6.22 3.18 -5.00
CA ASP A 260 -5.22 3.73 -5.91
C ASP A 260 -5.53 5.22 -6.16
N ILE A 261 -4.55 6.00 -6.63
CA ILE A 261 -4.74 7.44 -6.88
C ILE A 261 -5.71 7.71 -8.06
N ASP A 262 -5.82 6.76 -8.98
CA ASP A 262 -6.71 6.80 -10.14
C ASP A 262 -8.08 6.17 -9.85
N ASP A 263 -8.37 5.80 -8.61
CA ASP A 263 -9.69 5.38 -8.18
C ASP A 263 -10.44 6.54 -7.52
N ILE A 264 -11.67 6.77 -7.95
CA ILE A 264 -12.58 7.73 -7.33
C ILE A 264 -13.77 7.00 -6.73
N PHE A 265 -14.09 7.31 -5.47
CA PHE A 265 -15.35 6.93 -4.85
C PHE A 265 -16.34 8.07 -5.09
N ILE A 266 -17.41 7.81 -5.82
CA ILE A 266 -18.45 8.78 -6.16
C ILE A 266 -19.82 8.09 -6.08
N PRO A 267 -20.93 8.84 -6.03
CA PRO A 267 -22.26 8.22 -6.04
C PRO A 267 -22.47 7.32 -7.27
N VAL A 268 -23.26 6.26 -7.11
CA VAL A 268 -23.64 5.33 -8.18
C VAL A 268 -24.20 6.06 -9.41
N ASN A 269 -24.96 7.13 -9.18
CA ASN A 269 -25.29 8.13 -10.19
C ASN A 269 -24.49 9.41 -9.91
N PRO A 270 -23.44 9.72 -10.69
CA PRO A 270 -22.58 10.88 -10.43
C PRO A 270 -23.31 12.23 -10.43
N MET A 271 -24.52 12.30 -10.99
CA MET A 271 -25.37 13.50 -10.91
C MET A 271 -25.81 13.84 -9.48
N ASN A 272 -25.82 12.87 -8.57
CA ASN A 272 -26.18 13.04 -7.17
C ASN A 272 -25.01 13.56 -6.31
N ALA A 273 -23.86 13.83 -6.93
CA ALA A 273 -22.68 14.29 -6.21
C ALA A 273 -22.92 15.63 -5.54
N LYS A 274 -22.53 15.71 -4.28
CA LYS A 274 -22.59 16.92 -3.46
C LYS A 274 -21.49 16.87 -2.41
N PRO A 275 -21.09 18.02 -1.84
CA PRO A 275 -20.10 18.05 -0.78
C PRO A 275 -20.45 17.07 0.35
N GLY A 276 -19.46 16.30 0.81
CA GLY A 276 -19.62 15.33 1.90
C GLY A 276 -20.44 14.08 1.58
N TYR A 277 -20.83 13.84 0.31
CA TYR A 277 -21.67 12.70 -0.05
C TYR A 277 -21.07 11.35 0.40
N ASN A 278 -19.79 11.11 0.14
CA ASN A 278 -19.16 9.83 0.46
C ASN A 278 -19.12 9.59 1.96
N LEU A 279 -18.82 10.63 2.74
CA LEU A 279 -18.79 10.52 4.19
C LEU A 279 -20.17 10.12 4.74
N ASN A 280 -21.23 10.79 4.30
CA ASN A 280 -22.59 10.48 4.71
C ASN A 280 -23.02 9.06 4.31
N LEU A 281 -22.66 8.63 3.09
CA LEU A 281 -22.94 7.27 2.63
C LEU A 281 -22.21 6.24 3.49
N LEU A 282 -20.92 6.45 3.79
CA LEU A 282 -20.13 5.53 4.58
C LEU A 282 -20.66 5.42 6.02
N HIS A 283 -21.02 6.53 6.65
CA HIS A 283 -21.67 6.51 7.97
C HIS A 283 -22.96 5.69 7.94
N SER A 284 -23.84 5.96 6.97
CA SER A 284 -25.08 5.18 6.80
C SER A 284 -24.84 3.68 6.62
N LEU A 285 -23.79 3.30 5.88
CA LEU A 285 -23.45 1.88 5.67
C LEU A 285 -22.92 1.21 6.95
N PHE A 286 -22.15 1.92 7.77
CA PHE A 286 -21.68 1.41 9.07
C PHE A 286 -22.78 1.42 10.14
N GLU A 287 -23.78 2.30 10.02
CA GLU A 287 -25.01 2.26 10.83
C GLU A 287 -25.90 1.07 10.43
N GLU A 288 -26.06 0.80 9.13
CA GLU A 288 -26.79 -0.37 8.61
C GLU A 288 -26.09 -1.69 8.99
N HIS A 289 -24.76 -1.68 9.06
CA HIS A 289 -23.94 -2.84 9.40
C HIS A 289 -23.06 -2.56 10.64
N PRO A 290 -23.62 -2.56 11.85
CA PRO A 290 -22.88 -2.16 13.07
C PRO A 290 -21.70 -3.08 13.39
N GLN A 291 -21.73 -4.35 12.96
CA GLN A 291 -20.63 -5.31 13.10
C GLN A 291 -19.59 -5.23 11.96
N ALA A 292 -19.77 -4.37 10.96
CA ALA A 292 -18.77 -4.20 9.91
C ALA A 292 -17.51 -3.57 10.48
N GLY A 293 -16.38 -4.29 10.41
CA GLY A 293 -15.05 -3.70 10.51
C GLY A 293 -14.56 -3.20 9.15
N THR A 294 -14.97 -3.91 8.09
CA THR A 294 -14.56 -3.69 6.71
C THR A 294 -15.79 -3.63 5.80
N LEU A 295 -15.89 -2.60 4.96
CA LEU A 295 -16.79 -2.52 3.83
C LEU A 295 -16.00 -2.77 2.54
N LEU A 296 -16.37 -3.80 1.79
CA LEU A 296 -15.73 -4.20 0.55
C LEU A 296 -16.61 -3.76 -0.64
N PHE A 297 -16.14 -2.76 -1.38
CA PHE A 297 -16.84 -2.18 -2.52
C PHE A 297 -16.37 -2.82 -3.81
N GLU A 298 -17.31 -3.14 -4.70
CA GLU A 298 -16.97 -3.52 -6.07
C GLU A 298 -16.42 -2.32 -6.84
N HIS A 299 -15.48 -2.58 -7.74
CA HIS A 299 -14.87 -1.57 -8.60
C HIS A 299 -15.46 -1.66 -10.01
N ARG A 300 -15.84 -0.52 -10.59
CA ARG A 300 -16.28 -0.39 -11.97
C ARG A 300 -15.15 0.19 -12.83
N ASP A 301 -14.73 -0.58 -13.83
CA ASP A 301 -13.75 -0.11 -14.81
C ASP A 301 -14.35 0.96 -15.71
N THR A 302 -13.66 2.10 -15.80
CA THR A 302 -14.00 3.18 -16.73
C THR A 302 -12.85 3.49 -17.69
N GLN A 303 -13.20 4.13 -18.79
CA GLN A 303 -12.26 4.76 -19.68
C GLN A 303 -12.28 6.26 -19.44
N LEU A 304 -11.11 6.79 -19.14
CA LEU A 304 -10.87 8.22 -19.09
C LEU A 304 -9.91 8.61 -20.23
N GLN A 305 -10.24 9.69 -20.92
CA GLN A 305 -9.36 10.30 -21.92
C GLN A 305 -8.89 11.65 -21.41
N LEU A 306 -7.61 11.74 -21.06
CA LEU A 306 -6.98 13.01 -20.73
C LEU A 306 -7.02 13.96 -21.94
N PRO A 307 -7.03 15.29 -21.71
CA PRO A 307 -6.95 16.28 -22.77
C PRO A 307 -5.76 16.02 -23.71
N LYS A 308 -5.95 16.23 -25.02
CA LYS A 308 -4.86 16.09 -25.99
C LYS A 308 -3.71 17.02 -25.62
N LYS A 309 -2.48 16.54 -25.84
CA LYS A 309 -1.27 17.36 -25.70
C LYS A 309 -1.29 18.47 -26.74
N THR A 310 -1.34 19.71 -26.28
CA THR A 310 -1.19 20.91 -27.12
C THR A 310 0.24 21.41 -26.94
N SER A 311 0.88 21.87 -28.02
CA SER A 311 2.28 22.31 -28.04
C SER A 311 2.60 23.59 -27.25
N LYS A 312 1.67 24.10 -26.45
CA LYS A 312 1.87 25.28 -25.59
C LYS A 312 2.34 24.82 -24.21
N GLU A 313 3.26 25.57 -23.61
CA GLU A 313 3.61 25.45 -22.20
C GLU A 313 2.31 25.50 -21.37
N LYS A 314 2.05 24.45 -20.58
CA LYS A 314 0.85 24.36 -19.74
C LYS A 314 1.18 24.80 -18.32
N THR A 315 0.30 25.59 -17.76
CA THR A 315 0.29 25.92 -16.33
C THR A 315 -0.86 25.18 -15.63
N LEU A 316 -0.93 25.22 -14.29
CA LEU A 316 -2.11 24.67 -13.59
C LEU A 316 -3.36 25.51 -13.86
N ASN A 317 -3.21 26.80 -14.14
CA ASN A 317 -4.33 27.69 -14.47
C ASN A 317 -5.03 27.30 -15.79
N ASP A 318 -4.31 26.62 -16.69
CA ASP A 318 -4.87 26.11 -17.95
C ASP A 318 -5.58 24.75 -17.79
N PHE A 319 -5.52 24.15 -16.60
CA PHE A 319 -6.09 22.83 -16.33
C PHE A 319 -7.51 22.90 -15.77
N ASN A 320 -8.35 21.98 -16.21
CA ASN A 320 -9.70 21.77 -15.69
C ASN A 320 -10.09 20.28 -15.77
N PHE A 321 -11.24 19.95 -15.19
CA PHE A 321 -11.74 18.58 -15.10
C PHE A 321 -12.77 18.22 -16.20
N ASP A 322 -12.94 19.04 -17.24
CA ASP A 322 -13.99 18.86 -18.25
C ASP A 322 -13.85 17.56 -19.04
N PHE A 323 -12.63 17.01 -19.09
CA PHE A 323 -12.37 15.72 -19.73
C PHE A 323 -13.15 14.55 -19.10
N LEU A 324 -13.57 14.65 -17.83
CA LEU A 324 -14.41 13.64 -17.17
C LEU A 324 -15.79 13.50 -17.84
N GLN A 325 -16.28 14.50 -18.56
CA GLN A 325 -17.54 14.41 -19.31
C GLN A 325 -17.49 13.35 -20.43
N ASN A 326 -16.28 12.98 -20.86
CA ASN A 326 -16.05 11.96 -21.87
C ASN A 326 -15.87 10.55 -21.29
N THR A 327 -16.10 10.37 -19.98
CA THR A 327 -15.93 9.09 -19.29
C THR A 327 -16.91 8.06 -19.82
N LYS A 328 -16.39 6.88 -20.17
CA LYS A 328 -17.18 5.75 -20.65
C LYS A 328 -17.03 4.54 -19.75
N VAL A 329 -18.10 3.77 -19.62
CA VAL A 329 -18.08 2.50 -18.91
C VAL A 329 -17.34 1.47 -19.76
N LYS A 330 -16.40 0.73 -19.16
CA LYS A 330 -15.79 -0.46 -19.82
C LYS A 330 -16.50 -1.75 -19.45
N GLN A 331 -17.03 -1.84 -18.23
CA GLN A 331 -17.68 -3.05 -17.71
C GLN A 331 -18.95 -2.70 -16.94
N SER A 332 -19.99 -3.54 -17.10
CA SER A 332 -21.23 -3.42 -16.33
C SER A 332 -21.09 -4.04 -14.93
N CYS A 333 -21.93 -3.63 -13.99
CA CYS A 333 -22.04 -4.25 -12.65
C CYS A 333 -22.60 -5.70 -12.66
N ARG A 334 -22.62 -6.40 -13.80
CA ARG A 334 -23.13 -7.78 -13.93
C ARG A 334 -22.02 -8.84 -13.93
N VAL A 335 -20.76 -8.44 -13.76
CA VAL A 335 -19.61 -9.35 -13.82
C VAL A 335 -19.46 -10.12 -12.51
N TRP A 336 -19.35 -11.44 -12.59
CA TRP A 336 -19.34 -12.36 -11.43
C TRP A 336 -18.10 -12.23 -10.51
N ARG A 337 -17.02 -11.57 -10.96
CA ARG A 337 -15.80 -11.30 -10.17
C ARG A 337 -15.25 -9.91 -10.46
N MET A 338 -15.82 -8.90 -9.84
CA MET A 338 -15.28 -7.54 -9.86
C MET A 338 -14.15 -7.42 -8.84
N LYS A 339 -13.06 -6.70 -9.20
CA LYS A 339 -12.07 -6.32 -8.19
C LYS A 339 -12.75 -5.38 -7.21
N THR A 340 -12.14 -5.22 -6.05
CA THR A 340 -12.74 -4.47 -4.97
C THR A 340 -11.78 -3.42 -4.41
N ARG A 341 -12.38 -2.49 -3.66
CA ARG A 341 -11.73 -1.52 -2.79
C ARG A 341 -12.32 -1.59 -1.40
N VAL A 342 -11.61 -1.07 -0.42
CA VAL A 342 -11.94 -1.25 0.98
C VAL A 342 -12.08 0.09 1.67
N VAL A 343 -13.13 0.22 2.48
CA VAL A 343 -13.20 1.23 3.55
C VAL A 343 -13.34 0.49 4.87
N VAL A 344 -12.58 0.89 5.88
CA VAL A 344 -12.63 0.29 7.21
C VAL A 344 -13.02 1.33 8.25
N ASN A 345 -13.59 0.86 9.36
CA ASN A 345 -13.52 1.61 10.60
C ASN A 345 -12.15 1.32 11.24
N ALA A 346 -11.36 2.36 11.48
CA ALA A 346 -9.97 2.24 11.90
C ALA A 346 -9.81 1.39 13.18
N SER A 347 -10.75 1.49 14.11
CA SER A 347 -10.71 0.79 15.40
C SER A 347 -11.10 -0.69 15.35
N ARG A 348 -11.58 -1.19 14.20
CA ARG A 348 -12.22 -2.51 14.07
C ARG A 348 -11.39 -3.53 13.29
N VAL A 349 -10.24 -3.13 12.75
CA VAL A 349 -9.38 -3.97 11.91
C VAL A 349 -7.93 -3.89 12.37
N ASP A 350 -7.16 -4.95 12.14
CA ASP A 350 -5.71 -4.98 12.39
C ASP A 350 -4.91 -5.01 11.11
N THR A 351 -5.47 -5.51 10.02
CA THR A 351 -4.83 -5.46 8.70
C THR A 351 -5.84 -5.11 7.62
N VAL A 352 -5.34 -4.81 6.43
CA VAL A 352 -6.16 -4.56 5.25
C VAL A 352 -5.47 -5.14 4.01
N ASN A 353 -6.28 -5.56 3.06
CA ASN A 353 -5.88 -5.84 1.68
C ASN A 353 -6.84 -5.06 0.80
N MET A 354 -6.38 -4.18 -0.11
CA MET A 354 -7.32 -3.35 -0.88
C MET A 354 -8.33 -4.14 -1.71
N HIS A 355 -8.02 -5.38 -2.08
CA HIS A 355 -8.85 -6.23 -2.94
C HIS A 355 -9.58 -7.33 -2.16
N GLU A 356 -9.38 -7.46 -0.86
CA GLU A 356 -10.00 -8.47 0.00
C GLU A 356 -10.27 -7.90 1.40
N SER A 357 -10.64 -8.69 2.39
CA SER A 357 -10.54 -8.24 3.79
C SER A 357 -9.15 -8.51 4.31
N GLY A 358 -8.65 -7.62 5.17
CA GLY A 358 -7.62 -8.01 6.12
C GLY A 358 -8.20 -8.71 7.34
N ILE A 359 -7.46 -8.67 8.44
CA ILE A 359 -7.83 -9.23 9.73
C ILE A 359 -8.76 -8.24 10.42
N ASN A 360 -10.03 -8.62 10.56
CA ASN A 360 -10.99 -7.89 11.40
C ASN A 360 -10.78 -8.31 12.86
N ARG A 361 -10.93 -7.36 13.77
CA ARG A 361 -10.84 -7.65 15.21
C ARG A 361 -12.02 -8.50 15.64
N PHE A 362 -11.84 -9.20 16.77
CA PHE A 362 -12.88 -10.05 17.35
C PHE A 362 -14.21 -9.29 17.49
N GLY A 363 -15.31 -9.90 17.03
CA GLY A 363 -16.65 -9.30 17.02
C GLY A 363 -17.00 -8.49 15.77
N TYR A 364 -16.04 -8.27 14.86
CA TYR A 364 -16.27 -7.55 13.62
C TYR A 364 -16.08 -8.43 12.38
N THR A 365 -16.80 -8.10 11.32
CA THR A 365 -16.79 -8.85 10.06
C THR A 365 -16.55 -7.94 8.85
N GLN A 366 -16.23 -8.58 7.73
CA GLN A 366 -16.31 -7.97 6.42
C GLN A 366 -17.75 -7.99 5.90
N VAL A 367 -18.17 -6.88 5.31
CA VAL A 367 -19.41 -6.78 4.55
C VAL A 367 -19.07 -6.42 3.11
N ARG A 368 -19.52 -7.25 2.17
CA ARG A 368 -19.36 -6.98 0.74
C ARG A 368 -20.58 -6.21 0.23
N LEU A 369 -20.32 -5.05 -0.36
CA LEU A 369 -21.34 -4.18 -0.91
C LEU A 369 -21.47 -4.40 -2.42
N PRO A 370 -22.69 -4.67 -2.93
CA PRO A 370 -22.92 -4.84 -4.34
C PRO A 370 -22.70 -3.53 -5.11
N CYS A 371 -22.17 -3.62 -6.34
CA CYS A 371 -21.90 -2.47 -7.22
C CYS A 371 -23.09 -1.51 -7.40
N ARG A 372 -24.32 -1.99 -7.27
CA ARG A 372 -25.55 -1.16 -7.38
C ARG A 372 -25.82 -0.28 -6.17
N GLN A 373 -25.30 -0.64 -4.99
CA GLN A 373 -25.45 0.15 -3.76
C GLN A 373 -24.35 1.21 -3.67
N ALA A 374 -23.10 0.82 -3.91
CA ALA A 374 -21.96 1.71 -3.94
C ALA A 374 -20.79 1.04 -4.69
N HIS A 375 -19.98 1.82 -5.42
CA HIS A 375 -18.79 1.31 -6.10
C HIS A 375 -17.72 2.38 -6.29
N PHE A 376 -16.48 1.93 -6.47
CA PHE A 376 -15.37 2.76 -6.91
C PHE A 376 -15.32 2.80 -8.44
N TYR A 377 -14.90 3.93 -9.00
CA TYR A 377 -14.62 4.07 -10.42
C TYR A 377 -13.11 4.06 -10.61
N HIS A 378 -12.60 3.04 -11.30
CA HIS A 378 -11.19 2.96 -11.65
C HIS A 378 -10.98 3.73 -12.97
N LEU A 379 -10.33 4.89 -12.87
CA LEU A 379 -10.13 5.85 -13.97
C LEU A 379 -8.87 5.52 -14.76
N ARG A 380 -8.83 4.34 -15.37
CA ARG A 380 -7.65 3.96 -16.14
C ARG A 380 -7.59 4.73 -17.45
N HIS A 381 -6.56 5.56 -17.60
CA HIS A 381 -6.23 6.17 -18.88
C HIS A 381 -5.84 5.05 -19.86
N SER A 382 -6.67 4.79 -20.87
CA SER A 382 -6.39 3.76 -21.85
C SER A 382 -6.78 4.21 -23.25
N TYR A 383 -5.78 4.25 -24.13
CA TYR A 383 -5.97 4.47 -25.56
C TYR A 383 -6.48 3.23 -26.31
N ARG A 384 -6.45 2.05 -25.69
CA ARG A 384 -6.82 0.76 -26.30
C ARG A 384 -7.86 0.01 -25.45
N ASN A 385 -8.71 -0.75 -26.14
CA ASN A 385 -9.98 -1.35 -25.67
C ASN A 385 -11.13 -0.35 -25.56
N LEU A 386 -11.60 0.13 -26.73
CA LEU A 386 -12.93 0.72 -26.86
C LEU A 386 -13.94 -0.44 -26.89
N PRO A 387 -14.96 -0.45 -26.01
CA PRO A 387 -16.12 -1.30 -26.24
C PRO A 387 -16.66 -1.01 -27.65
N SER A 388 -16.93 -2.06 -28.41
CA SER A 388 -17.63 -1.94 -29.69
C SER A 388 -18.95 -1.21 -29.45
N GLN A 389 -19.15 -0.08 -30.15
CA GLN A 389 -20.41 0.65 -30.34
C GLN A 389 -21.34 0.77 -29.11
N SER A 390 -21.50 1.99 -28.60
CA SER A 390 -22.50 2.40 -27.57
C SER A 390 -22.27 1.98 -26.11
N SER A 391 -21.04 1.99 -25.59
CA SER A 391 -20.89 1.90 -24.12
C SER A 391 -21.44 3.15 -23.42
N ASP A 392 -22.38 2.95 -22.50
CA ASP A 392 -23.08 3.98 -21.74
C ASP A 392 -22.11 5.08 -21.26
N ARG A 393 -22.30 6.30 -21.78
CA ARG A 393 -21.61 7.48 -21.26
C ARG A 393 -22.00 7.66 -19.80
N VAL A 394 -21.02 7.93 -18.94
CA VAL A 394 -21.31 8.31 -17.56
C VAL A 394 -21.45 9.82 -17.52
N ASN A 395 -22.64 10.31 -17.19
CA ASN A 395 -22.84 11.75 -17.03
C ASN A 395 -22.15 12.23 -15.74
N MET A 396 -21.00 12.89 -15.91
CA MET A 396 -20.17 13.42 -14.82
C MET A 396 -20.35 14.93 -14.62
N SER A 397 -21.37 15.58 -15.21
CA SER A 397 -21.45 17.05 -15.22
C SER A 397 -21.48 17.68 -13.82
N THR A 398 -22.23 17.10 -12.87
CA THR A 398 -22.25 17.58 -11.47
C THR A 398 -20.89 17.44 -10.80
N ILE A 399 -20.20 16.30 -11.00
CA ILE A 399 -18.84 16.09 -10.49
C ILE A 399 -17.90 17.14 -11.09
N VAL A 400 -17.90 17.31 -12.41
CA VAL A 400 -17.04 18.29 -13.10
C VAL A 400 -17.25 19.71 -12.57
N SER A 401 -18.51 20.12 -12.40
CA SER A 401 -18.83 21.43 -11.83
C SER A 401 -18.28 21.58 -10.41
N LEU A 402 -18.47 20.56 -9.57
CA LEU A 402 -17.95 20.54 -8.20
C LEU A 402 -16.42 20.65 -8.16
N LEU A 403 -15.73 19.85 -8.98
CA LEU A 403 -14.26 19.83 -9.07
C LEU A 403 -13.71 21.17 -9.58
N ASN A 404 -14.23 21.67 -10.70
CA ASN A 404 -13.76 22.93 -11.29
C ASN A 404 -13.95 24.12 -10.34
N ASN A 405 -15.09 24.17 -9.63
CA ASN A 405 -15.36 25.24 -8.67
C ASN A 405 -14.37 25.21 -7.50
N GLN A 406 -14.08 24.02 -6.93
CA GLN A 406 -13.11 23.89 -5.84
C GLN A 406 -11.68 24.15 -6.31
N PHE A 407 -11.32 23.64 -7.48
CA PHE A 407 -9.99 23.80 -8.03
C PHE A 407 -9.68 25.26 -8.36
N LYS A 408 -10.65 26.01 -8.90
CA LYS A 408 -10.50 27.47 -9.09
C LYS A 408 -10.15 28.19 -7.78
N HIS A 409 -10.76 27.78 -6.67
CA HIS A 409 -10.40 28.30 -5.35
C HIS A 409 -9.01 27.82 -4.90
N ARG A 410 -8.61 26.58 -5.20
CA ARG A 410 -7.25 26.07 -4.91
C ARG A 410 -6.17 26.81 -5.68
N LEU A 411 -6.44 27.16 -6.94
CA LEU A 411 -5.52 27.93 -7.78
C LEU A 411 -5.21 29.31 -7.17
N SER A 412 -6.17 29.96 -6.50
CA SER A 412 -5.93 31.24 -5.82
C SER A 412 -5.41 31.11 -4.37
N THR A 413 -5.49 29.91 -3.77
CA THR A 413 -5.09 29.67 -2.38
C THR A 413 -3.88 28.71 -2.31
N THR A 414 -4.16 27.41 -2.16
CA THR A 414 -3.19 26.32 -2.00
C THR A 414 -2.10 26.30 -3.08
N LEU A 415 -2.49 26.52 -4.34
CA LEU A 415 -1.64 26.38 -5.51
C LEU A 415 -1.18 27.73 -6.09
N SER A 416 -1.55 28.86 -5.47
CA SER A 416 -1.29 30.24 -5.96
C SER A 416 0.12 30.44 -6.50
N THR A 417 1.13 30.11 -5.69
CA THR A 417 2.55 30.29 -6.03
C THR A 417 3.09 29.40 -7.15
N ILE A 418 2.39 28.32 -7.53
CA ILE A 418 2.80 27.42 -8.62
C ILE A 418 1.80 27.41 -9.78
N SER A 419 0.69 28.12 -9.65
CA SER A 419 -0.44 28.08 -10.59
C SER A 419 -0.08 28.53 -12.00
N ASN A 420 0.80 29.55 -12.09
CA ASN A 420 1.30 30.15 -13.33
C ASN A 420 2.67 29.61 -13.78
N LEU A 421 3.27 28.68 -13.05
CA LEU A 421 4.57 28.15 -13.44
C LEU A 421 4.41 27.12 -14.57
N PRO A 422 5.34 27.08 -15.54
CA PRO A 422 5.35 26.02 -16.54
C PRO A 422 5.44 24.66 -15.89
N ILE A 423 4.55 23.75 -16.27
CA ILE A 423 4.56 22.36 -15.82
C ILE A 423 5.14 21.47 -16.90
N SER A 424 6.15 20.68 -16.50
CA SER A 424 6.64 19.58 -17.32
C SER A 424 5.54 18.52 -17.48
N GLU A 425 5.13 18.26 -18.71
CA GLU A 425 4.23 17.14 -19.01
C GLU A 425 4.97 15.80 -18.86
N SER A 426 4.27 14.78 -18.37
CA SER A 426 4.73 13.40 -18.47
C SER A 426 4.71 12.97 -19.94
N LEU A 427 5.87 12.67 -20.50
CA LEU A 427 5.96 12.01 -21.80
C LEU A 427 5.77 10.51 -21.57
N LEU A 428 4.56 9.99 -21.82
CA LEU A 428 4.28 8.54 -21.73
C LEU A 428 5.29 7.68 -22.50
N ASP A 429 5.86 8.22 -23.58
CA ASP A 429 6.87 7.55 -24.39
C ASP A 429 8.15 7.22 -23.59
N THR A 430 8.49 7.96 -22.53
CA THR A 430 9.70 7.68 -21.72
C THR A 430 9.59 6.39 -20.90
N PHE A 431 8.38 5.88 -20.67
CA PHE A 431 8.15 4.64 -19.90
C PHE A 431 7.58 3.50 -20.73
N ARG A 432 7.53 3.64 -22.06
CA ARG A 432 6.94 2.63 -22.94
C ARG A 432 7.56 1.24 -22.71
N ASP A 433 8.88 1.17 -22.58
CA ASP A 433 9.58 -0.11 -22.37
C ASP A 433 9.27 -0.72 -21.00
N PHE A 434 9.12 0.12 -19.97
CA PHE A 434 8.68 -0.31 -18.64
C PHE A 434 7.26 -0.86 -18.70
N ASP A 435 6.34 -0.15 -19.35
CA ASP A 435 4.95 -0.58 -19.53
C ASP A 435 4.83 -1.90 -20.27
N GLU A 436 5.60 -2.10 -21.35
CA GLU A 436 5.62 -3.36 -22.08
C GLU A 436 6.16 -4.52 -21.22
N CYS A 437 7.19 -4.26 -20.40
CA CYS A 437 7.67 -5.23 -19.43
C CYS A 437 6.59 -5.59 -18.39
N VAL A 438 5.93 -4.59 -17.79
CA VAL A 438 4.86 -4.83 -16.81
C VAL A 438 3.69 -5.58 -17.43
N LYS A 439 3.32 -5.29 -18.69
CA LYS A 439 2.32 -6.06 -19.43
C LYS A 439 2.73 -7.52 -19.61
N ALA A 440 4.00 -7.77 -19.94
CA ALA A 440 4.52 -9.13 -20.08
C ALA A 440 4.48 -9.90 -18.75
N VAL A 441 4.89 -9.27 -17.64
CA VAL A 441 4.81 -9.83 -16.28
C VAL A 441 3.36 -10.14 -15.90
N ASN A 442 2.43 -9.22 -16.18
CA ASN A 442 1.01 -9.43 -15.92
C ASN A 442 0.43 -10.57 -16.77
N LYS A 443 0.81 -10.67 -18.05
CA LYS A 443 0.36 -11.76 -18.92
C LYS A 443 0.82 -13.12 -18.41
N GLU A 444 2.06 -13.22 -17.92
CA GLU A 444 2.58 -14.44 -17.28
C GLU A 444 1.73 -14.85 -16.06
N HIS A 445 1.31 -13.88 -15.24
CA HIS A 445 0.49 -14.10 -14.05
C HIS A 445 -0.91 -14.66 -14.34
N PHE A 446 -1.45 -14.44 -15.54
CA PHE A 446 -2.72 -15.03 -15.97
C PHE A 446 -2.55 -16.45 -16.53
N THR A 447 -1.34 -17.01 -16.55
CA THR A 447 -1.09 -18.39 -16.96
C THR A 447 -0.88 -19.28 -15.74
N LEU A 448 -1.10 -20.60 -15.88
CA LEU A 448 -0.76 -21.59 -14.84
C LEU A 448 0.77 -21.70 -14.58
N LYS A 449 1.59 -20.96 -15.35
CA LYS A 449 3.05 -20.98 -15.31
C LYS A 449 3.62 -19.70 -14.68
N VAL A 450 3.02 -19.18 -13.61
CA VAL A 450 3.57 -18.02 -12.86
C VAL A 450 4.92 -18.33 -12.19
N SER A 451 6.03 -17.94 -12.80
CA SER A 451 7.40 -18.27 -12.33
C SER A 451 7.99 -17.27 -11.34
N ARG A 452 7.26 -16.22 -10.98
CA ARG A 452 7.73 -15.12 -10.13
C ARG A 452 6.58 -14.34 -9.55
N CYS A 453 6.84 -13.62 -8.46
CA CYS A 453 5.89 -12.71 -7.85
C CYS A 453 5.46 -11.57 -8.82
N MET A 454 4.24 -11.03 -8.66
CA MET A 454 3.73 -9.94 -9.51
C MET A 454 4.37 -8.61 -9.10
N THR A 455 5.64 -8.46 -9.43
CA THR A 455 6.40 -7.26 -9.11
C THR A 455 6.95 -6.62 -10.39
N PRO A 456 6.51 -5.40 -10.73
CA PRO A 456 7.23 -4.56 -11.67
C PRO A 456 8.72 -4.35 -11.35
N SER A 457 9.27 -4.77 -10.19
CA SER A 457 10.69 -4.55 -9.85
C SER A 457 11.64 -5.35 -10.75
N ALA A 458 11.12 -6.30 -11.52
CA ALA A 458 11.84 -6.95 -12.61
C ALA A 458 11.97 -6.06 -13.87
N CYS A 459 11.23 -4.95 -13.93
CA CYS A 459 11.22 -4.00 -15.03
C CYS A 459 12.02 -2.76 -14.64
N PHE A 460 12.97 -2.39 -15.48
CA PHE A 460 13.77 -1.18 -15.29
C PHE A 460 13.19 -0.06 -16.14
N ALA A 461 12.97 1.11 -15.53
CA ALA A 461 12.74 2.32 -16.29
C ALA A 461 14.07 2.75 -16.94
N ARG A 462 14.05 3.03 -18.23
CA ARG A 462 15.19 3.73 -18.84
C ARG A 462 15.24 5.14 -18.26
N PRO A 463 16.43 5.74 -18.13
CA PRO A 463 16.53 7.15 -17.81
C PRO A 463 15.64 7.93 -18.79
N PRO A 464 14.71 8.77 -18.29
CA PRO A 464 13.90 9.58 -19.18
C PRO A 464 14.81 10.45 -20.06
N SER A 465 14.40 10.74 -21.29
CA SER A 465 15.15 11.60 -22.20
C SER A 465 15.43 12.96 -21.55
N SER A 466 16.68 13.18 -21.11
CA SER A 466 17.39 14.37 -20.58
C SER A 466 16.68 15.45 -19.73
N ASN A 467 15.35 15.49 -19.59
CA ASN A 467 14.62 16.68 -19.11
C ASN A 467 13.61 16.40 -17.97
N MET A 468 13.46 15.15 -17.50
CA MET A 468 12.53 14.87 -16.40
C MET A 468 13.29 14.64 -15.08
N ASN A 469 13.22 15.63 -14.21
CA ASN A 469 13.75 15.53 -12.86
C ASN A 469 12.72 14.91 -11.91
N CYS A 470 13.16 13.97 -11.09
CA CYS A 470 12.32 13.28 -10.13
C CYS A 470 12.84 13.42 -8.69
N THR A 471 11.97 13.11 -7.74
CA THR A 471 12.27 13.03 -6.33
C THR A 471 11.95 11.60 -5.86
N ALA A 472 12.88 10.97 -5.15
CA ALA A 472 12.74 9.62 -4.62
C ALA A 472 12.92 9.59 -3.09
N ALA A 473 12.19 8.70 -2.43
CA ALA A 473 12.42 8.37 -1.03
C ALA A 473 13.62 7.45 -0.89
N THR A 474 14.44 7.71 0.11
CA THR A 474 15.55 6.84 0.49
C THR A 474 15.68 6.79 2.00
N THR A 475 16.29 5.73 2.48
CA THR A 475 16.71 5.55 3.87
C THR A 475 17.94 4.65 3.88
N ASP A 476 18.70 4.75 4.95
CA ASP A 476 19.75 3.80 5.26
C ASP A 476 19.20 2.74 6.22
N TYR A 477 19.77 1.54 6.23
CA TYR A 477 19.38 0.49 7.16
C TYR A 477 20.48 0.24 8.19
N SER A 478 20.04 -0.08 9.40
CA SER A 478 20.87 -0.63 10.44
C SER A 478 20.48 -2.08 10.66
N PHE A 479 21.42 -2.93 11.07
CA PHE A 479 21.12 -4.34 11.32
C PHE A 479 21.70 -4.83 12.65
N ALA A 480 21.04 -5.83 13.21
CA ALA A 480 21.51 -6.51 14.41
C ALA A 480 21.55 -8.02 14.18
N ARG A 481 22.71 -8.63 14.44
CA ARG A 481 22.91 -10.07 14.36
C ARG A 481 22.70 -10.73 15.71
N ILE A 482 21.88 -11.77 15.74
CA ILE A 482 21.51 -12.52 16.95
C ILE A 482 21.68 -14.00 16.61
N GLY A 483 22.81 -14.58 17.00
CA GLY A 483 23.21 -15.91 16.53
C GLY A 483 23.38 -15.95 15.00
N ALA A 484 22.50 -16.68 14.33
CA ALA A 484 22.45 -16.79 12.86
C ALA A 484 21.47 -15.79 12.21
N ASP A 485 20.64 -15.10 13.01
CA ASP A 485 19.56 -14.25 12.54
C ASP A 485 20.03 -12.80 12.39
N PHE A 486 19.33 -12.04 11.53
CA PHE A 486 19.58 -10.63 11.27
C PHE A 486 18.28 -9.82 11.31
N ILE A 487 18.16 -8.88 12.24
CA ILE A 487 17.04 -7.92 12.26
C ILE A 487 17.50 -6.63 11.59
N SER A 488 16.83 -6.22 10.51
CA SER A 488 17.13 -4.97 9.80
C SER A 488 16.06 -3.92 10.10
N ALA A 489 16.47 -2.70 10.42
CA ALA A 489 15.55 -1.59 10.65
C ALA A 489 15.97 -0.32 9.89
N PRO A 490 14.99 0.47 9.43
CA PRO A 490 15.24 1.70 8.69
C PRO A 490 15.78 2.77 9.65
N GLY A 491 16.67 3.60 9.11
CA GLY A 491 17.20 4.78 9.77
C GLY A 491 16.38 6.01 9.43
N ILE A 492 17.06 7.12 9.16
CA ILE A 492 16.41 8.39 8.84
C ILE A 492 15.91 8.35 7.39
N TYR A 493 14.64 8.70 7.20
CA TYR A 493 14.05 8.84 5.87
C TYR A 493 14.31 10.23 5.30
N LYS A 494 14.54 10.29 3.98
CA LYS A 494 14.69 11.55 3.25
C LYS A 494 14.20 11.44 1.82
N PHE A 495 13.81 12.57 1.25
CA PHE A 495 13.58 12.71 -0.19
C PHE A 495 14.85 13.26 -0.84
N ILE A 496 15.29 12.62 -1.92
CA ILE A 496 16.46 13.03 -2.70
C ILE A 496 16.08 13.24 -4.17
N PRO A 497 16.84 14.05 -4.93
CA PRO A 497 16.74 14.06 -6.38
C PRO A 497 17.04 12.67 -6.96
N SER A 498 16.30 12.28 -8.01
CA SER A 498 16.48 11.06 -8.78
C SER A 498 16.45 11.41 -10.28
N SER A 499 17.47 10.96 -11.01
CA SER A 499 17.64 11.24 -12.45
C SER A 499 16.92 10.23 -13.35
N ASP A 500 16.66 9.02 -12.85
CA ASP A 500 15.99 7.93 -13.56
C ASP A 500 14.55 7.72 -13.08
N CYS A 501 14.10 8.55 -12.14
CA CYS A 501 12.79 8.46 -11.49
C CYS A 501 12.56 7.16 -10.72
N ASP A 502 13.63 6.41 -10.44
CA ASP A 502 13.60 5.25 -9.57
C ASP A 502 14.16 5.61 -8.19
N ALA A 503 13.75 4.85 -7.17
CA ALA A 503 14.33 4.96 -5.84
C ALA A 503 15.64 4.17 -5.76
N PRO A 504 16.67 4.71 -5.08
CA PRO A 504 17.92 3.99 -4.91
C PRO A 504 17.71 2.74 -4.02
N ILE A 505 18.55 1.73 -4.21
CA ILE A 505 18.64 0.61 -3.27
C ILE A 505 19.25 1.13 -1.96
N PRO A 506 18.61 0.90 -0.80
CA PRO A 506 19.14 1.29 0.50
C PRO A 506 20.49 0.62 0.80
N LYS A 507 21.31 1.29 1.61
CA LYS A 507 22.57 0.75 2.10
C LYS A 507 22.47 0.41 3.58
N TYR A 508 23.17 -0.64 4.00
CA TYR A 508 23.46 -0.84 5.41
C TYR A 508 24.56 0.11 5.84
N THR A 509 24.30 0.95 6.85
CA THR A 509 25.26 1.95 7.34
C THR A 509 25.79 1.63 8.72
N THR A 510 25.04 0.90 9.54
CA THR A 510 25.49 0.49 10.88
C THR A 510 25.02 -0.92 11.22
N GLY A 511 25.75 -1.59 12.09
CA GLY A 511 25.32 -2.86 12.69
C GLY A 511 26.29 -3.37 13.74
N ASN A 512 25.90 -4.43 14.44
CA ASN A 512 26.67 -5.01 15.55
C ASN A 512 27.47 -6.27 15.15
N SER A 513 27.63 -6.52 13.85
CA SER A 513 28.39 -7.66 13.34
C SER A 513 29.26 -7.27 12.14
N PHE A 514 30.36 -7.99 11.98
CA PHE A 514 31.28 -7.82 10.85
C PHE A 514 30.67 -8.31 9.52
N TYR A 515 29.78 -9.30 9.58
CA TYR A 515 29.15 -9.87 8.39
C TYR A 515 27.85 -9.13 8.10
N LEU A 516 27.78 -8.52 6.91
CA LEU A 516 26.57 -7.88 6.40
C LEU A 516 25.52 -8.95 5.99
N PRO A 517 24.22 -8.69 6.18
CA PRO A 517 23.13 -9.64 5.89
C PRO A 517 23.01 -10.14 4.45
#